data_AF-A0A645IZC6-F1
#
_entry.id   AF-A0A645IZC6-F1
#
_cell.length_a   1.000
_cell.length_b   1.000
_cell.length_c   1.000
_cell.angle_alpha   90.00
_cell.angle_beta   90.00
_cell.angle_gamma   90.00
#
_symmetry.space_group_name_H-M   'P 1'
#
loop_
_entity.id
_entity.type
_entity.pdbx_description
1 polymer ?
#
loop_
_entity_poly.entity_id
_entity_poly.type
_entity_poly.pdbx_seq_one_letter_code
_entity_poly.pdbx_strand_id
1 'polypeptide(L)'
;MKKIEDEKNNHKNKLFIKHHNDKYNGILPIWVAVEIMSFGTLSKLYSNMLPQDTTYIKKELCNINPTLVNSWLHSLTHLRNVCAHYGRIYNTYFPTINMKNTDKNNVINDKQIFAYILAIKHLIADKAVWNDFFIKLQALFYKYNACINLEFLGFPENWVSILSL
;
A
#
# COMPACT_ATOMS: atom_id res chain seq x y z
N MET A 1 9.66 17.10 -9.82
CA MET A 1 8.85 18.34 -9.76
C MET A 1 7.86 18.45 -10.91
N LYS A 2 8.27 18.34 -12.20
CA LYS A 2 7.37 18.46 -13.37
C LYS A 2 6.04 17.67 -13.25
N LYS A 3 6.10 16.41 -12.84
CA LYS A 3 4.91 15.55 -12.67
C LYS A 3 3.88 16.08 -11.66
N ILE A 4 4.30 16.72 -10.56
CA ILE A 4 3.36 17.25 -9.56
C ILE A 4 2.65 18.50 -10.10
N GLU A 5 3.38 19.34 -10.85
CA GLU A 5 2.78 20.50 -11.51
C GLU A 5 1.75 20.06 -12.57
N ASP A 6 2.07 19.00 -13.33
CA ASP A 6 1.12 18.39 -14.27
C ASP A 6 -0.15 17.88 -13.56
N GLU A 7 0.00 17.16 -12.43
CA GLU A 7 -1.15 16.69 -11.63
C GLU A 7 -1.97 17.87 -11.05
N LYS A 8 -1.31 18.93 -10.61
CA LYS A 8 -1.96 20.14 -10.10
C LYS A 8 -2.78 20.82 -11.20
N ASN A 9 -2.24 20.89 -12.42
CA ASN A 9 -2.94 21.43 -13.58
C ASN A 9 -4.14 20.56 -13.99
N ASN A 10 -4.00 19.25 -14.00
CA ASN A 10 -5.09 18.30 -14.28
C ASN A 10 -6.23 18.43 -13.25
N HIS A 11 -5.91 18.82 -12.02
CA HIS A 11 -6.86 18.97 -10.92
C HIS A 11 -7.22 20.42 -10.57
N LYS A 12 -6.89 21.39 -11.43
CA LYS A 12 -7.05 22.84 -11.16
C LYS A 12 -8.46 23.28 -10.77
N ASN A 13 -9.48 22.52 -11.20
CA ASN A 13 -10.88 22.82 -10.93
C ASN A 13 -11.36 22.27 -9.57
N LYS A 14 -10.57 21.44 -8.87
CA LYS A 14 -10.91 20.97 -7.53
C LYS A 14 -10.86 22.14 -6.54
N LEU A 15 -11.88 22.26 -5.68
CA LEU A 15 -12.05 23.38 -4.75
C LEU A 15 -10.79 23.64 -3.90
N PHE A 16 -10.17 22.59 -3.37
CA PHE A 16 -8.98 22.71 -2.55
C PHE A 16 -7.76 23.20 -3.35
N ILE A 17 -7.62 22.84 -4.63
CA ILE A 17 -6.53 23.34 -5.49
C ILE A 17 -6.73 24.82 -5.80
N LYS A 18 -7.96 25.21 -6.15
CA LYS A 18 -8.31 26.62 -6.39
C LYS A 18 -8.03 27.46 -5.15
N HIS A 19 -8.49 27.00 -3.98
CA HIS A 19 -8.22 27.67 -2.71
C HIS A 19 -6.72 27.92 -2.48
N HIS A 20 -5.87 26.94 -2.75
CA HIS A 20 -4.42 27.09 -2.56
C HIS A 20 -3.74 27.94 -3.62
N ASN A 21 -4.23 27.92 -4.86
CA ASN A 21 -3.78 28.86 -5.89
C ASN A 21 -4.11 30.31 -5.49
N ASP A 22 -5.32 30.56 -5.00
CA ASP A 22 -5.81 31.91 -4.69
C ASP A 22 -5.25 32.47 -3.36
N LYS A 23 -5.03 31.60 -2.35
CA LYS A 23 -4.64 32.02 -0.98
C LYS A 23 -3.20 31.75 -0.61
N TYR A 24 -2.54 30.79 -1.26
CA TYR A 24 -1.20 30.30 -0.87
C TYR A 24 -0.21 30.32 -2.04
N ASN A 25 -0.43 31.17 -3.05
CA ASN A 25 0.41 31.29 -4.25
C ASN A 25 0.65 29.96 -4.98
N GLY A 26 -0.33 29.05 -4.91
CA GLY A 26 -0.25 27.72 -5.50
C GLY A 26 0.72 26.76 -4.80
N ILE A 27 1.22 27.11 -3.62
CA ILE A 27 2.02 26.21 -2.78
C ILE A 27 1.06 25.22 -2.12
N LEU A 28 1.24 23.94 -2.42
CA LEU A 28 0.45 22.88 -1.83
C LEU A 28 1.19 22.31 -0.62
N PRO A 29 0.59 22.30 0.59
CA PRO A 29 1.14 21.53 1.69
C PRO A 29 1.06 20.02 1.35
N ILE A 30 1.90 19.20 1.98
CA ILE A 30 2.04 17.79 1.62
C ILE A 30 0.70 17.04 1.67
N TRP A 31 -0.15 17.30 2.67
CA TRP A 31 -1.46 16.67 2.82
C TRP A 31 -2.44 17.02 1.69
N VAL A 32 -2.27 18.16 1.02
CA VAL A 32 -3.02 18.48 -0.21
C VAL A 32 -2.38 17.86 -1.43
N ALA A 33 -1.05 17.88 -1.50
CA ALA A 33 -0.32 17.35 -2.63
C ALA A 33 -0.56 15.83 -2.79
N VAL A 34 -0.68 15.08 -1.69
CA VAL A 34 -0.98 13.63 -1.74
C VAL A 34 -2.36 13.33 -2.34
N GLU A 35 -3.36 14.22 -2.23
CA GLU A 35 -4.72 14.03 -2.78
C GLU A 35 -4.75 14.02 -4.33
N ILE A 36 -3.73 14.59 -4.96
CA ILE A 36 -3.56 14.61 -6.42
C ILE A 36 -2.46 13.67 -6.89
N MET A 37 -1.69 13.07 -5.98
CA MET A 37 -0.65 12.11 -6.33
C MET A 37 -1.26 10.73 -6.61
N SER A 38 -0.88 10.15 -7.74
CA SER A 38 -1.01 8.69 -7.89
C SER A 38 -0.19 7.96 -6.81
N PHE A 39 -0.61 6.75 -6.44
CA PHE A 39 0.14 5.92 -5.48
C PHE A 39 1.60 5.67 -5.94
N GLY A 40 1.84 5.54 -7.25
CA GLY A 40 3.19 5.42 -7.79
C GLY A 40 4.02 6.70 -7.65
N THR A 41 3.40 7.88 -7.67
CA THR A 41 4.08 9.14 -7.34
C THR A 41 4.42 9.20 -5.85
N LEU A 42 3.53 8.72 -4.97
CA LEU A 42 3.80 8.62 -3.53
C LEU A 42 4.95 7.65 -3.22
N SER A 43 4.99 6.49 -3.88
CA SER A 43 6.12 5.55 -3.77
C SER A 43 7.46 6.22 -4.17
N LYS A 44 7.47 6.99 -5.27
CA LYS A 44 8.65 7.76 -5.67
C LYS A 44 8.98 8.91 -4.73
N LEU A 45 7.98 9.55 -4.12
CA LEU A 45 8.23 10.59 -3.12
C LEU A 45 8.98 9.99 -1.93
N TYR A 46 8.47 8.89 -1.38
CA TYR A 46 9.11 8.18 -0.27
C TYR A 46 10.54 7.75 -0.61
N SER A 47 10.77 7.21 -1.81
CA SER A 47 12.11 6.77 -2.23
C SER A 47 13.14 7.90 -2.35
N ASN A 48 12.68 9.15 -2.51
CA ASN A 48 13.52 10.34 -2.63
C ASN A 48 13.59 11.17 -1.33
N MET A 49 12.94 10.71 -0.25
CA MET A 49 13.03 11.38 1.04
C MET A 49 14.44 11.29 1.62
N LEU A 50 14.80 12.26 2.46
CA LEU A 50 16.09 12.20 3.15
C LEU A 50 16.09 11.04 4.17
N PRO A 51 17.26 10.47 4.49
CA PRO A 51 17.36 9.40 5.48
C PRO A 51 16.76 9.76 6.84
N GLN A 52 16.87 11.02 7.25
CA GLN A 52 16.28 11.53 8.49
C GLN A 52 14.75 11.46 8.48
N ASP A 53 14.11 11.78 7.35
CA ASP A 53 12.64 11.79 7.23
C ASP A 53 12.09 10.37 7.24
N THR A 54 12.72 9.46 6.49
CA THR A 54 12.31 8.04 6.50
C THR A 54 12.57 7.38 7.85
N THR A 55 13.62 7.80 8.56
CA THR A 55 13.88 7.35 9.94
C THR A 55 12.82 7.87 10.91
N TYR A 56 12.36 9.11 10.73
CA TYR A 56 11.25 9.66 11.50
C TYR A 56 9.96 8.85 11.27
N ILE A 57 9.60 8.57 10.00
CA ILE A 57 8.43 7.74 9.65
C ILE A 57 8.52 6.34 10.27
N LYS A 58 9.71 5.73 10.26
CA LYS A 58 9.93 4.45 10.95
C LYS A 58 9.57 4.58 12.43
N LYS A 59 10.10 5.57 13.14
CA LYS A 59 9.91 5.71 14.59
C LYS A 59 8.46 6.01 14.98
N GLU A 60 7.83 6.90 14.25
CA GLU A 60 6.53 7.45 14.64
C GLU A 60 5.33 6.68 14.08
N LEU A 61 5.48 5.96 12.95
CA LEU A 61 4.35 5.39 12.22
C LEU A 61 4.27 3.86 12.29
N CYS A 62 5.25 3.17 11.71
CA CYS A 62 5.13 1.73 11.41
C CYS A 62 6.19 0.84 12.07
N ASN A 63 7.27 1.41 12.62
CA ASN A 63 8.43 0.68 13.13
C ASN A 63 9.04 -0.33 12.13
N ILE A 64 8.96 -0.01 10.83
CA ILE A 64 9.52 -0.84 9.75
C ILE A 64 10.79 -0.20 9.19
N ASN A 65 11.75 -1.02 8.77
CA ASN A 65 12.96 -0.55 8.10
C ASN A 65 12.60 0.27 6.84
N PRO A 66 13.12 1.50 6.66
CA PRO A 66 12.87 2.31 5.48
C PRO A 66 13.11 1.61 4.14
N THR A 67 14.12 0.75 4.04
CA THR A 67 14.42 0.01 2.81
C THR A 67 13.31 -0.97 2.47
N LEU A 68 12.73 -1.60 3.49
CA LEU A 68 11.62 -2.53 3.37
C LEU A 68 10.32 -1.79 2.99
N VAL A 69 10.03 -0.66 3.65
CA VAL A 69 8.91 0.21 3.28
C VAL A 69 9.01 0.66 1.83
N ASN A 70 10.20 1.10 1.38
CA ASN A 70 10.42 1.52 0.01
C ASN A 70 10.12 0.39 -0.99
N SER A 71 10.63 -0.82 -0.71
CA SER A 71 10.36 -2.01 -1.52
C SER A 71 8.88 -2.39 -1.55
N TRP A 72 8.18 -2.28 -0.42
CA TRP A 72 6.76 -2.56 -0.32
C TRP A 72 5.92 -1.54 -1.08
N LEU A 73 6.16 -0.24 -0.92
CA LEU A 73 5.45 0.79 -1.68
C LEU A 73 5.61 0.62 -3.19
N HIS A 74 6.79 0.21 -3.65
CA HIS A 74 7.03 -0.09 -5.05
C HIS A 74 6.20 -1.32 -5.51
N SER A 75 6.24 -2.41 -4.75
CA SER A 75 5.49 -3.64 -5.06
C SER A 75 3.97 -3.40 -5.04
N LEU A 76 3.48 -2.65 -4.05
CA LEU A 76 2.08 -2.27 -3.91
C LEU A 76 1.60 -1.34 -5.03
N THR A 77 2.49 -0.52 -5.61
CA THR A 77 2.17 0.25 -6.82
C THR A 77 1.81 -0.69 -7.97
N HIS A 78 2.56 -1.78 -8.15
CA HIS A 78 2.27 -2.77 -9.18
C HIS A 78 0.94 -3.48 -8.91
N LEU A 79 0.73 -4.00 -7.68
CA LEU A 79 -0.53 -4.64 -7.29
C LEU A 79 -1.73 -3.71 -7.51
N ARG A 80 -1.66 -2.46 -7.04
CA ARG A 80 -2.73 -1.48 -7.22
C ARG A 80 -3.06 -1.25 -8.70
N ASN A 81 -2.05 -1.21 -9.56
CA ASN A 81 -2.26 -1.02 -10.99
C ASN A 81 -2.95 -2.23 -11.63
N VAL A 82 -2.58 -3.45 -11.23
CA VAL A 82 -3.32 -4.67 -11.63
C VAL A 82 -4.79 -4.53 -11.24
N CYS A 83 -5.09 -4.16 -9.99
CA CYS A 83 -6.47 -3.96 -9.53
C CYS A 83 -7.21 -2.88 -10.35
N ALA A 84 -6.56 -1.74 -10.62
CA ALA A 84 -7.17 -0.62 -11.35
C ALA A 84 -7.45 -0.92 -12.82
N HIS A 85 -6.75 -1.89 -13.40
CA HIS A 85 -6.95 -2.36 -14.77
C HIS A 85 -7.78 -3.65 -14.85
N TYR A 86 -8.55 -3.97 -13.80
CA TYR A 86 -9.37 -5.19 -13.71
C TYR A 86 -8.56 -6.49 -13.92
N GLY A 87 -7.27 -6.45 -13.58
CA GLY A 87 -6.38 -7.58 -13.69
C GLY A 87 -6.73 -8.67 -12.68
N ARG A 88 -6.46 -9.92 -13.05
CA ARG A 88 -6.72 -11.08 -12.21
C ARG A 88 -5.71 -11.13 -11.06
N ILE A 89 -6.22 -11.33 -9.84
CA ILE A 89 -5.40 -11.59 -8.63
C ILE A 89 -5.36 -13.09 -8.33
N TYR A 90 -6.49 -13.78 -8.54
CA TYR A 90 -6.61 -15.20 -8.27
C TYR A 90 -5.62 -16.01 -9.12
N ASN A 91 -4.82 -16.86 -8.45
CA ASN A 91 -3.77 -17.67 -9.07
C ASN A 91 -2.83 -16.85 -9.99
N THR A 92 -2.35 -15.71 -9.50
CA THR A 92 -1.48 -14.81 -10.25
C THR A 92 -0.20 -14.52 -9.45
N TYR A 93 0.93 -14.53 -10.16
CA TYR A 93 2.24 -14.19 -9.60
C TYR A 93 2.59 -12.74 -9.92
N PHE A 94 2.89 -11.99 -8.88
CA PHE A 94 3.40 -10.64 -8.91
C PHE A 94 4.95 -10.64 -8.83
N PRO A 95 5.61 -9.48 -8.97
CA PRO A 95 7.02 -9.37 -8.62
C PRO A 95 7.28 -9.86 -7.18
N THR A 96 8.49 -10.36 -6.91
CA THR A 96 8.87 -10.78 -5.56
C THR A 96 8.83 -9.59 -4.62
N ILE A 97 8.13 -9.73 -3.50
CA ILE A 97 8.14 -8.76 -2.40
C ILE A 97 9.16 -9.17 -1.34
N ASN A 98 9.96 -8.21 -0.86
CA ASN A 98 10.89 -8.48 0.22
C ASN A 98 10.11 -8.73 1.53
N MET A 99 10.38 -9.83 2.22
CA MET A 99 9.69 -10.14 3.48
C MET A 99 10.46 -9.63 4.70
N LYS A 100 9.72 -9.17 5.71
CA LYS A 100 10.26 -8.94 7.06
C LYS A 100 10.77 -10.28 7.60
N ASN A 101 11.92 -10.28 8.26
CA ASN A 101 12.56 -11.53 8.71
C ASN A 101 11.65 -12.41 9.59
N THR A 102 10.82 -11.78 10.43
CA THR A 102 9.86 -12.49 11.30
C THR A 102 8.77 -13.24 10.54
N ASP A 103 8.56 -12.90 9.27
CA ASP A 103 7.42 -13.37 8.48
C ASP A 103 7.84 -14.37 7.41
N LYS A 104 9.14 -14.56 7.17
CA LYS A 104 9.65 -15.44 6.11
C LYS A 104 9.10 -16.86 6.23
N ASN A 105 8.99 -17.38 7.46
CA ASN A 105 8.46 -18.72 7.71
C ASN A 105 6.93 -18.80 7.59
N ASN A 106 6.24 -17.66 7.57
CA ASN A 106 4.79 -17.57 7.45
C ASN A 106 4.34 -17.40 5.99
N VAL A 107 5.27 -17.16 5.06
CA VAL A 107 4.96 -16.93 3.65
C VAL A 107 5.39 -18.12 2.81
N ILE A 108 4.41 -18.76 2.17
CA ILE A 108 4.66 -19.87 1.23
C ILE A 108 5.31 -19.37 -0.06
N ASN A 109 4.86 -18.20 -0.55
CA ASN A 109 5.33 -17.64 -1.81
C ASN A 109 5.30 -16.11 -1.79
N ASP A 110 6.47 -15.48 -1.97
CA ASP A 110 6.65 -14.02 -1.96
C ASP A 110 6.16 -13.31 -3.24
N LYS A 111 5.62 -14.05 -4.20
CA LYS A 111 4.99 -13.52 -5.42
C LYS A 111 3.47 -13.56 -5.38
N GLN A 112 2.85 -14.11 -4.34
CA GLN A 112 1.39 -14.22 -4.25
C GLN A 112 0.78 -13.17 -3.32
N ILE A 113 -0.53 -12.95 -3.46
CA ILE A 113 -1.25 -11.85 -2.81
C ILE A 113 -1.13 -11.88 -1.28
N PHE A 114 -1.00 -13.05 -0.66
CA PHE A 114 -0.84 -13.16 0.78
C PHE A 114 0.38 -12.39 1.30
N ALA A 115 1.54 -12.50 0.62
CA ALA A 115 2.75 -11.78 0.99
C ALA A 115 2.57 -10.25 0.92
N TYR A 116 1.80 -9.78 -0.07
CA TYR A 116 1.45 -8.37 -0.24
C TYR A 116 0.50 -7.89 0.85
N ILE A 117 -0.50 -8.69 1.23
CA ILE A 117 -1.42 -8.40 2.35
C ILE A 117 -0.64 -8.29 3.67
N LEU A 118 0.35 -9.15 3.88
CA LEU A 118 1.20 -9.10 5.07
C LEU A 118 2.06 -7.83 5.10
N ALA A 119 2.60 -7.38 3.96
CA ALA A 119 3.25 -6.07 3.86
C ALA A 119 2.30 -4.91 4.19
N ILE A 120 1.05 -4.96 3.68
CA ILE A 120 0.01 -3.95 4.00
C ILE A 120 -0.28 -3.93 5.51
N LYS A 121 -0.39 -5.10 6.16
CA LYS A 121 -0.58 -5.20 7.62
C LYS A 121 0.46 -4.40 8.39
N HIS A 122 1.74 -4.54 8.03
CA HIS A 122 2.83 -3.83 8.70
C HIS A 122 2.87 -2.34 8.40
N LEU A 123 2.30 -1.89 7.28
CA LEU A 123 2.24 -0.48 6.92
C LEU A 123 1.06 0.25 7.56
N ILE A 124 -0.01 -0.46 7.93
CA ILE A 124 -1.18 0.13 8.58
C ILE A 124 -0.93 0.20 10.09
N ALA A 125 -0.64 1.40 10.58
CA ALA A 125 -0.41 1.66 12.01
C ALA A 125 -1.71 1.57 12.84
N ASP A 126 -2.85 1.93 12.23
CA ASP A 126 -4.14 1.92 12.90
C ASP A 126 -4.72 0.49 12.96
N LYS A 127 -4.74 -0.07 14.16
CA LYS A 127 -5.25 -1.41 14.43
C LYS A 127 -6.74 -1.56 14.10
N ALA A 128 -7.54 -0.51 14.27
CA ALA A 128 -8.96 -0.57 13.95
C ALA A 128 -9.18 -0.65 12.42
N VAL A 129 -8.41 0.13 11.66
CA VAL A 129 -8.42 0.07 10.19
C VAL A 129 -7.99 -1.31 9.69
N TRP A 130 -6.92 -1.87 10.26
CA TRP A 130 -6.49 -3.23 9.91
C TRP A 130 -7.55 -4.28 10.26
N ASN A 131 -8.14 -4.21 11.45
CA ASN A 131 -9.13 -5.17 11.90
C ASN A 131 -10.41 -5.14 11.04
N ASP A 132 -10.87 -3.96 10.64
CA ASP A 132 -11.98 -3.81 9.70
C ASP A 132 -11.67 -4.45 8.35
N PHE A 133 -10.47 -4.20 7.79
CA PHE A 133 -10.01 -4.88 6.58
C PHE A 133 -9.98 -6.40 6.73
N PHE A 134 -9.43 -6.90 7.85
CA PHE A 134 -9.30 -8.33 8.12
C PHE A 134 -10.66 -9.02 8.23
N ILE A 135 -11.63 -8.42 8.93
CA ILE A 135 -13.01 -8.93 9.02
C ILE A 135 -13.66 -8.98 7.62
N LYS A 136 -13.49 -7.94 6.81
CA LYS A 136 -14.01 -7.90 5.44
C LYS A 136 -13.36 -8.98 4.56
N LEU A 137 -12.07 -9.25 4.74
CA LEU A 137 -11.37 -10.31 4.04
C LEU A 137 -11.92 -11.70 4.41
N GLN A 138 -12.13 -11.96 5.71
CA GLN A 138 -12.73 -13.20 6.19
C GLN A 138 -14.16 -13.38 5.63
N ALA A 139 -14.98 -12.33 5.68
CA ALA A 139 -16.33 -12.36 5.12
C ALA A 139 -16.33 -12.61 3.60
N LEU A 140 -15.35 -12.05 2.87
CA LEU A 140 -15.17 -12.28 1.44
C LEU A 140 -14.86 -13.75 1.15
N PHE A 141 -13.93 -14.36 1.89
CA PHE A 141 -13.59 -15.77 1.72
C PHE A 141 -14.73 -16.69 2.12
N TYR A 142 -15.46 -16.36 3.20
CA TYR A 142 -16.67 -17.09 3.57
C TYR A 142 -17.72 -17.04 2.46
N LYS A 143 -17.97 -15.86 1.88
CA LYS A 143 -18.94 -15.68 0.79
C LYS A 143 -18.62 -16.53 -0.45
N TYR A 144 -17.33 -16.67 -0.78
CA TYR A 144 -16.88 -17.38 -1.98
C TYR A 144 -16.25 -18.76 -1.68
N ASN A 145 -16.56 -19.35 -0.53
CA ASN A 145 -15.94 -20.61 -0.07
C ASN A 145 -16.09 -21.77 -1.09
N ALA A 146 -17.18 -21.78 -1.86
CA ALA A 146 -17.47 -22.84 -2.83
C ALA A 146 -16.55 -22.81 -4.07
N CYS A 147 -15.87 -21.69 -4.35
CA CYS A 147 -15.05 -21.53 -5.55
C CYS A 147 -13.64 -20.98 -5.28
N ILE A 148 -13.35 -20.51 -4.08
CA ILE A 148 -12.03 -20.00 -3.72
C ILE A 148 -11.13 -21.14 -3.21
N ASN A 149 -9.90 -21.18 -3.72
CA ASN A 149 -8.83 -21.97 -3.14
C ASN A 149 -7.76 -21.00 -2.64
N LEU A 150 -7.52 -21.00 -1.34
CA LEU A 150 -6.61 -20.08 -0.67
C LEU A 150 -5.14 -20.38 -0.96
N GLU A 151 -4.79 -21.62 -1.32
CA GLU A 151 -3.44 -22.00 -1.74
C GLU A 151 -3.02 -21.26 -3.02
N PHE A 152 -3.95 -21.07 -3.96
CA PHE A 152 -3.70 -20.30 -5.19
C PHE A 152 -3.53 -18.79 -4.93
N LEU A 153 -3.83 -18.33 -3.72
CA LEU A 153 -3.59 -16.99 -3.25
C LEU A 153 -2.36 -16.89 -2.32
N GLY A 154 -1.69 -18.02 -2.06
CA GLY A 154 -0.50 -18.11 -1.20
C GLY A 154 -0.80 -18.03 0.30
N PHE A 155 -2.06 -18.23 0.71
CA PHE A 155 -2.45 -18.22 2.11
C PHE A 155 -2.08 -19.57 2.76
N PRO A 156 -1.32 -19.58 3.86
CA PRO A 156 -1.06 -20.79 4.64
C PRO A 156 -2.28 -21.19 5.48
N GLU A 157 -2.32 -22.42 5.98
CA GLU A 157 -3.43 -22.91 6.81
C GLU A 157 -3.69 -22.02 8.04
N ASN A 158 -2.63 -21.54 8.69
CA ASN A 158 -2.68 -20.68 9.88
C ASN A 158 -2.79 -19.17 9.55
N TRP A 159 -3.20 -18.79 8.33
CA TRP A 159 -3.26 -17.38 7.89
C TRP A 159 -4.09 -16.48 8.82
N VAL A 160 -5.15 -17.00 9.44
CA VAL A 160 -5.99 -16.24 10.39
C VAL A 160 -5.15 -15.79 11.58
N SER A 161 -4.33 -16.67 12.13
CA SER A 161 -3.42 -16.35 13.26
C SER A 161 -2.30 -15.41 12.84
N ILE A 162 -1.84 -15.50 11.58
CA ILE A 162 -0.78 -14.61 11.08
C ILE A 162 -1.33 -13.19 10.87
N LEU A 163 -2.57 -13.05 10.41
CA LEU A 163 -3.19 -11.77 10.07
C LEU A 163 -3.96 -11.13 11.24
N SER A 164 -4.37 -11.87 12.26
CA SER A 164 -4.95 -11.30 13.49
C SER A 164 -4.04 -10.29 14.19
N LEU A 165 -4.62 -9.35 14.93
CA LEU A 165 -3.89 -8.32 15.69
C LEU A 165 -3.04 -8.90 16.82
#